data_AF-A0A3M6G3X1-F1
#
_entry.id   AF-A0A3M6G3X1-F1
#
_cell.length_a   1.000
_cell.length_b   1.000
_cell.length_c   1.000
_cell.angle_alpha   90.00
_cell.angle_beta   90.00
_cell.angle_gamma   90.00
#
_symmetry.space_group_name_H-M   'P 1'
#
loop_
_entity.id
_entity.type
_entity.pdbx_description
1 polymer ?
#
loop_
_entity_poly.entity_id
_entity_poly.type
_entity_poly.pdbx_seq_one_letter_code
_entity_poly.pdbx_strand_id
1 'polypeptide(L)'
;MRIVPDNCNDASEPSHRSSAKIAPPSSLIITGKHRVPDAILRLALPSPLRRLFDYRAPAGVSRSALQPGMRLRVPFGRREMIGILVEVVDHSEVPADKLKPAIALLDSEA
;
A
#
# COMPACT_ATOMS: atom_id res chain seq x y z
N MET A 1 21.33 -64.63 40.30
CA MET A 1 22.75 -64.29 40.04
C MET A 1 22.78 -62.85 39.53
N ARG A 2 23.28 -61.93 40.39
CA ARG A 2 23.74 -60.52 40.15
C ARG A 2 22.68 -59.56 39.55
N ILE A 3 22.03 -58.68 40.32
CA ILE A 3 22.48 -57.43 41.01
C ILE A 3 23.06 -56.40 40.02
N VAL A 4 22.39 -55.22 40.05
CA VAL A 4 22.59 -53.91 39.39
C VAL A 4 24.05 -53.37 39.39
N PRO A 5 24.39 -52.37 38.54
CA PRO A 5 24.08 -50.94 38.82
C PRO A 5 23.50 -50.21 37.59
N ASP A 6 22.51 -49.32 37.74
CA ASP A 6 22.68 -47.91 38.12
C ASP A 6 23.89 -47.26 37.45
N ASN A 7 23.78 -46.94 36.16
CA ASN A 7 24.73 -46.03 35.53
C ASN A 7 24.06 -44.68 35.32
N CYS A 8 23.98 -43.96 36.44
CA CYS A 8 23.80 -42.52 36.50
C CYS A 8 25.01 -41.87 35.80
N ASN A 9 24.86 -41.54 34.51
CA ASN A 9 25.84 -40.70 33.82
C ASN A 9 25.50 -39.24 34.09
N ASP A 10 25.94 -38.79 35.25
CA ASP A 10 26.28 -37.39 35.52
C ASP A 10 27.54 -37.07 34.69
N ALA A 11 27.34 -36.35 33.59
CA ALA A 11 28.41 -35.73 32.83
C ALA A 11 27.94 -34.32 32.47
N SER A 12 28.11 -33.43 33.43
CA SER A 12 28.20 -31.99 33.21
C SER A 12 29.42 -31.68 32.35
N GLU A 13 29.27 -30.94 31.24
CA GLU A 13 30.15 -29.83 30.82
C GLU A 13 29.72 -29.24 29.45
N PRO A 14 30.09 -27.98 29.14
CA PRO A 14 29.16 -27.00 28.61
C PRO A 14 29.58 -26.43 27.23
N SER A 15 28.74 -25.52 26.72
CA SER A 15 29.11 -24.50 25.74
C SER A 15 29.44 -24.97 24.32
N HIS A 16 28.40 -25.17 23.51
CA HIS A 16 28.46 -24.89 22.08
C HIS A 16 27.40 -23.84 21.71
N ARG A 17 27.86 -22.59 21.74
CA ARG A 17 27.56 -21.51 20.80
C ARG A 17 26.79 -21.96 19.54
N SER A 18 25.49 -21.70 19.51
CA SER A 18 24.70 -21.51 18.28
C SER A 18 23.38 -20.83 18.66
N SER A 19 23.38 -19.50 18.78
CA SER A 19 23.00 -18.59 17.69
C SER A 19 21.56 -18.85 17.20
N ALA A 20 20.66 -17.99 17.65
CA ALA A 20 19.47 -17.50 16.95
C ALA A 20 18.64 -18.52 16.12
N LYS A 21 17.47 -18.87 16.65
CA LYS A 21 16.26 -19.00 15.83
C LYS A 21 15.18 -18.05 16.34
N ILE A 22 15.54 -16.77 16.33
CA ILE A 22 14.60 -15.66 16.21
C ILE A 22 14.33 -15.47 14.72
N ALA A 23 13.06 -15.19 14.43
CA ALA A 23 12.45 -14.84 13.15
C ALA A 23 12.22 -15.99 12.14
N PRO A 24 11.03 -16.04 11.53
CA PRO A 24 10.94 -16.30 10.11
C PRO A 24 11.29 -14.99 9.35
N PRO A 25 12.47 -14.84 8.72
CA PRO A 25 12.64 -13.87 7.65
C PRO A 25 12.34 -14.58 6.33
N SER A 26 11.07 -14.90 6.08
CA SER A 26 10.67 -15.49 4.80
C SER A 26 9.39 -14.85 4.30
N SER A 27 9.51 -13.56 4.02
CA SER A 27 8.82 -12.92 2.90
C SER A 27 9.65 -11.74 2.42
N LEU A 28 10.87 -12.06 1.96
CA LEU A 28 11.53 -11.24 0.96
C LEU A 28 11.21 -11.84 -0.41
N ILE A 29 10.00 -11.55 -0.91
CA ILE A 29 9.72 -11.72 -2.34
C ILE A 29 10.03 -10.38 -2.98
N ILE A 30 11.16 -10.33 -3.65
CA ILE A 30 11.61 -9.22 -4.47
C ILE A 30 10.69 -9.18 -5.70
N THR A 31 9.61 -8.41 -5.60
CA THR A 31 9.02 -7.77 -6.77
C THR A 31 8.51 -6.41 -6.32
N GLY A 32 9.30 -5.37 -6.57
CA GLY A 32 8.87 -3.97 -6.53
C GLY A 32 7.84 -3.68 -7.63
N LYS A 33 6.74 -4.43 -7.69
CA LYS A 33 5.55 -4.06 -8.46
C LYS A 33 4.77 -3.10 -7.56
N HIS A 34 5.25 -1.85 -7.60
CA HIS A 34 4.56 -0.61 -7.31
C HIS A 34 3.15 -0.81 -6.72
N ARG A 35 2.91 -0.32 -5.50
CA ARG A 35 1.54 -0.06 -4.99
C ARG A 35 0.90 1.01 -5.90
N VAL A 36 0.59 0.65 -7.14
CA VAL A 36 -0.30 1.41 -7.99
C VAL A 36 -1.67 1.21 -7.36
N PRO A 37 -2.29 2.29 -6.86
CA PRO A 37 -3.64 2.16 -6.36
C PRO A 37 -4.50 2.02 -7.61
N ASP A 38 -5.13 0.85 -7.77
CA ASP A 38 -6.18 0.62 -8.78
C ASP A 38 -7.47 1.41 -8.45
N ALA A 39 -7.40 2.32 -7.47
CA ALA A 39 -8.49 3.17 -7.06
C ALA A 39 -8.73 4.25 -8.10
N ILE A 40 -9.99 4.35 -8.51
CA ILE A 40 -10.48 5.40 -9.40
C ILE A 40 -11.08 6.49 -8.52
N LEU A 41 -10.69 7.73 -8.80
CA LEU A 41 -11.09 8.92 -8.08
C LEU A 41 -12.07 9.70 -8.92
N ARG A 42 -13.25 9.95 -8.38
CA ARG A 42 -14.23 10.80 -9.02
C ARG A 42 -14.15 12.20 -8.43
N LEU A 43 -13.71 13.16 -9.25
CA LEU A 43 -13.39 14.50 -8.82
C LEU A 43 -14.39 15.51 -9.36
N ALA A 44 -14.78 16.47 -8.52
CA ALA A 44 -15.43 17.70 -8.94
C ALA A 44 -14.36 18.74 -9.30
N LEU A 45 -14.41 19.27 -10.52
CA LEU A 45 -13.46 20.26 -11.02
C LEU A 45 -14.15 21.62 -11.21
N PRO A 46 -13.47 22.76 -10.93
CA PRO A 46 -13.96 24.10 -11.25
C PRO A 46 -13.92 24.34 -12.77
N SER A 47 -14.82 23.68 -13.48
CA SER A 47 -14.99 23.72 -14.93
C SER A 47 -16.44 24.06 -15.27
N PRO A 48 -16.71 24.60 -16.47
CA PRO A 48 -18.09 24.86 -16.90
C PRO A 48 -18.92 23.57 -17.08
N LEU A 49 -18.28 22.40 -17.06
CA LEU A 49 -18.95 21.11 -17.17
C LEU A 49 -19.46 20.67 -15.80
N ARG A 50 -20.78 20.60 -15.66
CA ARG A 50 -21.49 20.14 -14.45
C ARG A 50 -21.50 18.61 -14.34
N ARG A 51 -20.32 18.00 -14.38
CA ARG A 51 -20.14 16.56 -14.22
C ARG A 51 -18.92 16.27 -13.37
N LEU A 52 -18.86 15.06 -12.86
CA LEU A 52 -17.68 14.55 -12.20
C LEU A 52 -16.71 13.96 -13.23
N PHE A 53 -15.44 13.94 -12.88
CA PHE A 53 -14.38 13.46 -13.75
C PHE A 53 -13.63 12.34 -13.06
N ASP A 54 -13.49 11.23 -13.75
CA ASP A 54 -12.78 10.06 -13.24
C ASP A 54 -11.28 10.20 -13.54
N TYR A 55 -10.47 9.96 -12.52
CA TYR A 55 -9.01 9.97 -12.53
C TYR A 55 -8.49 8.72 -11.83
N ARG A 56 -7.22 8.36 -12.04
CA ARG A 56 -6.57 7.34 -11.20
C ARG A 56 -5.97 7.98 -9.96
N ALA A 57 -5.86 7.20 -8.90
CA ALA A 57 -5.13 7.63 -7.71
C ALA A 57 -3.67 8.01 -8.03
N PRO A 58 -3.10 8.99 -7.31
CA PRO A 58 -1.70 9.36 -7.47
C PRO A 58 -0.77 8.21 -7.05
N ALA A 59 0.39 8.10 -7.70
CA ALA A 59 1.37 7.07 -7.38
C ALA A 59 1.82 7.19 -5.90
N GLY A 60 1.90 6.04 -5.22
CA GLY A 60 2.32 5.98 -3.81
C GLY A 60 1.25 6.35 -2.78
N VAL A 61 0.06 6.80 -3.18
CA VAL A 61 -1.03 7.13 -2.26
C VAL A 61 -1.97 5.93 -2.11
N SER A 62 -2.04 5.36 -0.91
CA SER A 62 -2.94 4.23 -0.64
C SER A 62 -4.42 4.65 -0.72
N ARG A 63 -5.31 3.73 -1.13
CA ARG A 63 -6.76 3.97 -1.16
C ARG A 63 -7.31 4.44 0.20
N SER A 64 -6.78 3.92 1.31
CA SER A 64 -7.20 4.30 2.67
C SER A 64 -6.93 5.77 3.01
N ALA A 65 -5.96 6.40 2.35
CA ALA A 65 -5.64 7.81 2.51
C ALA A 65 -6.53 8.73 1.66
N LEU A 66 -7.42 8.18 0.82
CA LEU A 66 -8.28 8.93 -0.08
C LEU A 66 -9.68 8.99 0.51
N GLN A 67 -10.07 10.17 0.98
CA GLN A 67 -11.36 10.46 1.59
C GLN A 67 -12.12 11.53 0.79
N PRO A 68 -13.44 11.40 0.62
CA PRO A 68 -14.27 12.47 0.07
C PRO A 68 -14.01 13.82 0.78
N GLY A 69 -14.00 14.90 0.01
CA GLY A 69 -13.69 16.27 0.47
C GLY A 69 -12.23 16.69 0.29
N MET A 70 -11.30 15.75 0.11
CA MET A 70 -9.87 16.08 -0.09
C MET A 70 -9.61 16.81 -1.41
N ARG A 71 -8.64 17.71 -1.42
CA ARG A 71 -8.17 18.39 -2.63
C ARG A 71 -7.07 17.57 -3.30
N LEU A 72 -7.21 17.39 -4.60
CA LEU A 72 -6.21 16.77 -5.45
C LEU A 72 -5.84 17.69 -6.62
N ARG A 73 -4.56 17.71 -6.96
CA ARG A 73 -4.08 18.34 -8.19
C ARG A 73 -4.16 17.34 -9.33
N VAL A 74 -4.78 17.72 -10.44
CA VAL A 74 -4.97 16.84 -11.61
C VAL A 74 -4.71 17.54 -12.93
N PRO A 75 -4.33 16.81 -13.99
CA PRO A 75 -4.21 17.37 -15.32
C PRO A 75 -5.59 17.58 -15.95
N PHE A 76 -5.86 18.78 -16.46
CA PHE A 76 -7.09 19.13 -17.16
C PHE A 76 -6.79 19.89 -18.46
N GLY A 77 -6.82 19.17 -19.58
CA GLY A 77 -6.38 19.70 -20.88
C GLY A 77 -4.86 19.95 -20.90
N ARG A 78 -4.46 21.22 -21.08
CA ARG A 78 -3.06 21.68 -21.11
C ARG A 78 -2.58 22.29 -19.79
N ARG A 79 -3.44 22.35 -18.78
CA ARG A 79 -3.15 22.94 -17.46
C ARG A 79 -3.45 21.95 -16.35
N GLU A 80 -3.07 22.32 -15.15
CA GLU A 80 -3.37 21.58 -13.93
C GLU A 80 -4.43 22.33 -13.13
N MET A 81 -5.27 21.58 -12.42
CA MET A 81 -6.40 22.12 -11.67
C MET A 81 -6.53 21.42 -10.34
N ILE A 82 -7.07 22.12 -9.35
CA ILE A 82 -7.44 21.52 -8.07
C ILE A 82 -8.87 21.02 -8.16
N GLY A 83 -9.04 19.72 -7.93
CA GLY A 83 -10.33 19.06 -7.83
C GLY A 83 -10.62 18.63 -6.40
N ILE A 84 -11.89 18.46 -6.10
CA ILE A 84 -12.35 17.89 -4.82
C ILE A 84 -12.72 16.43 -5.06
N LEU A 85 -12.18 15.53 -4.24
CA LEU A 85 -12.58 14.13 -4.23
C LEU A 85 -14.03 14.02 -3.78
N VAL A 86 -14.89 13.47 -4.63
CA VAL A 86 -16.29 13.22 -4.29
C VAL A 86 -16.47 11.79 -3.79
N GLU A 87 -15.85 10.84 -4.49
CA GLU A 87 -15.90 9.43 -4.11
C GLU A 87 -14.72 8.66 -4.72
N VAL A 88 -14.40 7.53 -4.09
CA VAL A 88 -13.44 6.55 -4.61
C VAL A 88 -14.22 5.34 -5.09
N VAL A 89 -14.07 5.01 -6.36
CA VAL A 89 -14.79 3.91 -7.03
C VAL A 89 -13.82 2.82 -7.48
N ASP A 90 -14.34 1.61 -7.68
CA ASP A 90 -13.58 0.47 -8.22
C ASP A 90 -13.73 0.34 -9.74
N HIS A 91 -14.75 0.99 -10.32
CA HIS A 91 -15.06 0.92 -11.73
C HIS A 91 -15.37 2.30 -12.30
N SER A 92 -14.91 2.53 -13.54
CA SER A 92 -15.27 3.70 -14.35
C SER A 92 -15.81 3.23 -15.67
N GLU A 93 -16.78 3.96 -16.21
CA GLU A 93 -17.24 3.81 -17.58
C GLU A 93 -16.19 4.32 -18.59
N VAL A 94 -15.20 5.09 -18.12
CA VAL A 94 -14.06 5.54 -18.91
C VAL A 94 -13.01 4.42 -18.99
N PRO A 95 -12.56 4.05 -20.20
CA PRO A 95 -11.49 3.07 -20.36
C PRO A 95 -10.25 3.45 -19.57
N ALA A 96 -9.62 2.45 -18.93
CA ALA A 96 -8.48 2.66 -18.05
C ALA A 96 -7.37 3.49 -18.71
N ASP A 97 -7.05 3.27 -19.99
CA ASP A 97 -6.01 4.01 -20.74
C ASP A 97 -6.30 5.50 -20.91
N LYS A 98 -7.56 5.93 -20.78
CA LYS A 98 -7.96 7.34 -20.86
C LYS A 98 -7.98 8.02 -19.49
N LEU A 99 -8.03 7.24 -18.41
CA LEU A 99 -7.96 7.76 -17.05
C LEU A 99 -6.55 8.25 -16.75
N LYS A 100 -6.41 9.56 -16.58
CA LYS A 100 -5.14 10.17 -16.18
C LYS A 100 -4.95 10.00 -14.67
N PRO A 101 -3.72 9.78 -14.18
CA PRO A 101 -3.45 9.82 -12.76
C PRO A 101 -3.58 11.24 -12.22
N ALA A 102 -4.04 11.36 -10.97
CA ALA A 102 -3.88 12.58 -10.20
C ALA A 102 -2.37 12.84 -9.96
N ILE A 103 -2.00 14.12 -9.92
CA ILE A 103 -0.61 14.57 -9.76
C ILE A 103 -0.21 14.55 -8.30
N ALA A 104 -1.07 15.05 -7.40
CA ALA A 104 -0.78 15.13 -5.98
C ALA A 104 -2.05 15.16 -5.13
N LEU A 105 -1.99 14.54 -3.95
CA LEU A 105 -2.97 14.70 -2.86
C LEU A 105 -2.52 15.88 -1.98
N LEU A 106 -3.34 16.94 -1.91
CA LEU A 106 -2.96 18.18 -1.23
C LEU A 106 -3.36 18.21 0.25
N ASP A 107 -4.42 17.49 0.62
CA ASP A 107 -4.91 17.40 2.00
C ASP A 107 -4.42 16.11 2.70
N SER A 108 -3.16 15.74 2.47
CA SER A 108 -2.52 14.69 3.26
C SER A 108 -2.18 15.29 4.62
N GLU A 109 -3.12 15.31 5.56
CA GLU A 109 -2.86 15.92 6.89
C GLU A 109 -1.63 15.26 7.57
N ALA A 110 -0.88 16.14 8.24
CA ALA A 110 0.32 15.90 9.01
C ALA A 110 0.00 15.53 10.47
#